data_AF-A0A7J7N773-F1
#
_entry.id   AF-A0A7J7N773-F1
#
_cell.length_a   1.000
_cell.length_b   1.000
_cell.length_c   1.000
_cell.angle_alpha   90.00
_cell.angle_beta   90.00
_cell.angle_gamma   90.00
#
_symmetry.space_group_name_H-M   'P 1'
#
loop_
_entity.id
_entity.type
_entity.pdbx_description
1 polymer ?
#
loop_
_entity_poly.entity_id
_entity_poly.type
_entity_poly.pdbx_seq_one_letter_code
_entity_poly.pdbx_strand_id
1 'polypeptide(L)'
;MIKHLIEDDCVNDAIPLQNVKSNILAKVIECCKQHVAESTEEITMAVDKDLKSWDSNFMKIDQATLYGLMLAANYLCIKNLLDLTCQTVADMIKGNSP
;
A
#
# COMPACT_ATOMS: atom_id res chain seq x y z
N MET A 1 1.67 11.48 -6.66
CA MET A 1 1.13 12.66 -5.94
C MET A 1 2.16 13.29 -5.01
N ILE A 2 2.55 12.65 -3.89
CA ILE A 2 3.49 13.23 -2.91
C ILE A 2 4.82 13.67 -3.55
N LYS A 3 5.35 12.84 -4.47
CA LYS A 3 6.57 13.16 -5.22
C LYS A 3 6.50 14.53 -5.91
N HIS A 4 5.40 14.83 -6.61
CA HIS A 4 5.23 16.12 -7.31
C HIS A 4 5.12 17.30 -6.34
N LEU A 5 4.49 17.11 -5.17
CA LEU A 5 4.40 18.17 -4.15
C LEU A 5 5.76 18.56 -3.57
N ILE A 6 6.68 17.59 -3.45
CA ILE A 6 8.05 17.82 -2.97
C ILE A 6 8.91 18.42 -4.09
N GLU A 7 8.76 17.93 -5.33
CA GLU A 7 9.53 18.43 -6.49
C GLU A 7 9.19 19.88 -6.87
N ASP A 8 7.95 20.31 -6.63
CA ASP A 8 7.49 21.68 -6.93
C ASP A 8 7.87 22.71 -5.85
N ASP A 9 8.68 22.34 -4.84
CA ASP A 9 9.12 23.17 -3.69
C ASP A 9 7.97 23.91 -2.97
N CYS A 10 6.75 23.40 -3.11
CA CYS A 10 5.53 24.04 -2.63
C CYS A 10 5.21 23.66 -1.17
N VAL A 11 6.11 22.93 -0.51
CA VAL A 11 5.92 22.37 0.83
C VAL A 11 7.12 22.74 1.71
N ASN A 12 6.94 23.74 2.56
CA ASN A 12 8.02 24.23 3.41
C ASN A 12 8.35 23.29 4.60
N ASP A 13 7.41 22.45 5.08
CA ASP A 13 7.66 21.54 6.24
C ASP A 13 6.71 20.33 6.38
N ALA A 14 5.43 20.43 5.99
CA ALA A 14 4.46 19.34 6.20
C ALA A 14 3.40 19.24 5.10
N ILE A 15 3.06 18.01 4.69
CA ILE A 15 1.97 17.73 3.74
C ILE A 15 0.71 17.34 4.54
N PRO A 16 -0.35 18.16 4.54
CA PRO A 16 -1.58 17.83 5.27
C PRO A 16 -2.35 16.71 4.55
N LEU A 17 -2.54 15.58 5.22
CA LEU A 17 -3.32 14.43 4.74
C LEU A 17 -4.62 14.30 5.53
N GLN A 18 -5.61 15.13 5.22
CA GLN A 18 -6.86 15.19 5.99
C GLN A 18 -7.78 13.98 5.79
N ASN A 19 -7.66 13.28 4.65
CA ASN A 19 -8.54 12.19 4.26
C ASN A 19 -8.03 10.80 4.65
N VAL A 20 -6.93 10.71 5.41
CA VAL A 20 -6.32 9.44 5.81
C VAL A 20 -6.20 9.40 7.33
N LYS A 21 -6.79 8.37 7.96
CA LYS A 21 -6.64 8.14 9.40
C LYS A 21 -5.19 7.75 9.73
N SER A 22 -4.68 8.13 10.90
CA SER A 22 -3.25 7.87 11.23
C SER A 22 -2.88 6.39 11.24
N ASN A 23 -3.78 5.52 11.69
CA ASN A 23 -3.57 4.07 11.69
C ASN A 23 -3.48 3.48 10.27
N ILE A 24 -4.25 4.03 9.32
CA ILE A 24 -4.17 3.67 7.90
C ILE A 24 -2.87 4.21 7.30
N LEU A 25 -2.53 5.47 7.59
CA LEU A 25 -1.29 6.07 7.11
C LEU A 25 -0.04 5.31 7.59
N ALA A 26 -0.03 4.84 8.83
CA ALA A 26 1.05 4.02 9.37
C ALA A 26 1.26 2.73 8.55
N LYS A 27 0.16 2.05 8.18
CA LYS A 27 0.19 0.87 7.32
C LYS A 27 0.63 1.19 5.89
N VAL A 28 0.20 2.32 5.34
CA VAL A 28 0.69 2.78 4.02
C VAL A 28 2.20 2.96 4.04
N ILE A 29 2.74 3.60 5.08
CA ILE A 29 4.18 3.82 5.24
C ILE A 29 4.93 2.49 5.37
N GLU A 30 4.41 1.55 6.17
CA GLU A 30 4.96 0.20 6.32
C GLU A 30 5.08 -0.51 4.97
N CYS A 31 4.00 -0.52 4.18
CA CYS A 31 3.99 -1.10 2.84
C CYS A 31 5.00 -0.42 1.90
N CYS A 32 5.04 0.92 1.87
CA CYS A 32 6.00 1.64 1.05
C CYS A 32 7.45 1.31 1.43
N LYS A 33 7.78 1.17 2.72
CA LYS A 33 9.13 0.80 3.17
C LYS A 33 9.54 -0.58 2.70
N GLN A 34 8.64 -1.56 2.81
CA GLN A 34 8.91 -2.93 2.35
C GLN A 34 9.17 -2.96 0.84
N HIS A 35 8.31 -2.32 0.05
CA HIS A 35 8.39 -2.35 -1.42
C HIS A 35 9.57 -1.51 -1.99
N VAL A 36 10.02 -0.48 -1.28
CA VAL A 36 11.20 0.31 -1.68
C VAL A 36 12.51 -0.42 -1.38
N ALA A 37 12.61 -1.11 -0.24
CA ALA A 37 13.79 -1.89 0.11
C ALA A 37 14.11 -2.94 -0.96
N GLU A 38 13.07 -3.59 -1.49
CA GLU A 38 13.20 -4.67 -2.47
C GLU A 38 13.42 -4.18 -3.91
N SER A 39 13.05 -2.94 -4.25
CA SER A 39 13.35 -2.34 -5.56
C SER A 39 14.86 -2.06 -5.75
N THR A 40 15.64 -2.14 -4.67
CA THR A 40 17.08 -1.83 -4.65
C THR A 40 17.96 -3.08 -4.77
N GLU A 41 17.40 -4.27 -4.52
CA GLU A 41 18.07 -5.55 -4.71
C GLU A 41 17.69 -6.13 -6.08
N GLU A 42 18.65 -6.72 -6.81
CA GLU A 42 18.33 -7.44 -8.05
C GLU A 42 17.23 -8.48 -7.76
N ILE A 43 16.07 -8.32 -8.40
CA ILE A 43 14.89 -9.16 -8.15
C ILE A 43 15.25 -10.62 -8.49
N THR A 44 15.59 -11.41 -7.47
CA THR A 44 15.74 -12.85 -7.60
C THR A 44 14.40 -13.53 -7.34
N MET A 45 14.21 -14.75 -7.86
CA MET A 45 12.99 -15.54 -7.63
C MET A 45 12.71 -15.85 -6.13
N ALA A 46 13.72 -15.70 -5.25
CA ALA A 46 13.55 -15.87 -3.80
C ALA A 46 12.90 -14.62 -3.18
N VAL A 47 13.37 -13.42 -3.56
CA VAL A 47 12.84 -12.12 -3.09
C VAL A 47 11.36 -11.94 -3.48
N ASP A 48 10.97 -12.33 -4.70
CA ASP A 48 9.56 -12.27 -5.15
C ASP A 48 8.62 -13.19 -4.33
N LYS A 49 9.12 -14.33 -3.84
CA LYS A 49 8.33 -15.22 -2.98
C LYS A 49 8.18 -14.67 -1.57
N ASP A 50 9.24 -14.08 -1.03
CA ASP A 50 9.22 -13.48 0.30
C ASP A 50 8.28 -12.27 0.33
N LEU A 51 8.26 -11.46 -0.74
CA LEU A 51 7.31 -10.36 -0.91
C LEU A 51 5.86 -10.84 -0.92
N LYS A 52 5.53 -11.85 -1.73
CA LYS A 52 4.16 -12.41 -1.79
C LYS A 52 3.68 -12.94 -0.45
N SER A 53 4.59 -13.55 0.32
CA SER A 53 4.30 -14.02 1.69
C SER A 53 4.06 -12.85 2.63
N TRP A 54 4.90 -11.81 2.54
CA TRP A 54 4.74 -10.59 3.31
C TRP A 54 3.41 -9.90 2.99
N ASP A 55 3.10 -9.69 1.71
CA ASP A 55 1.86 -9.11 1.21
C ASP A 55 0.64 -9.86 1.71
N SER A 56 0.67 -11.20 1.65
CA SER A 56 -0.40 -12.06 2.16
C SER A 56 -0.60 -11.89 3.65
N ASN A 57 0.47 -11.69 4.44
CA ASN A 57 0.35 -11.44 5.87
C ASN A 57 -0.09 -10.00 6.17
N PHE A 58 0.40 -9.03 5.41
CA PHE A 58 0.04 -7.62 5.52
C PHE A 58 -1.45 -7.38 5.24
N MET A 59 -2.03 -8.15 4.30
CA MET A 59 -3.44 -8.11 3.93
C MET A 59 -4.36 -8.96 4.83
N LYS A 60 -3.83 -9.64 5.87
CA LYS A 60 -4.64 -10.26 6.93
C LYS A 60 -5.12 -9.21 7.94
N ILE A 61 -5.96 -8.32 7.45
CA ILE A 61 -6.56 -7.22 8.22
C ILE A 61 -8.08 -7.31 8.14
N ASP A 62 -8.76 -6.59 9.02
CA ASP A 62 -10.22 -6.49 8.96
C ASP A 62 -10.67 -5.68 7.72
N GLN A 63 -11.92 -5.90 7.30
CA GLN A 63 -12.49 -5.27 6.11
C GLN A 63 -12.53 -3.74 6.18
N ALA A 64 -12.71 -3.15 7.37
CA ALA A 64 -12.74 -1.70 7.53
C ALA A 64 -11.34 -1.09 7.32
N THR A 65 -10.30 -1.76 7.81
CA THR A 65 -8.90 -1.39 7.55
C THR A 65 -8.54 -1.59 6.08
N LEU A 66 -8.98 -2.68 5.45
CA LEU A 66 -8.74 -2.93 4.02
C LEU A 66 -9.36 -1.84 3.14
N TYR A 67 -10.62 -1.47 3.41
CA TYR A 67 -11.28 -0.38 2.70
C TYR A 67 -10.60 0.97 2.94
N GLY A 68 -10.17 1.23 4.18
CA GLY A 68 -9.38 2.42 4.51
C GLY A 68 -8.07 2.49 3.73
N LEU A 69 -7.35 1.36 3.61
CA LEU A 69 -6.12 1.27 2.81
C LEU A 69 -6.37 1.48 1.33
N MET A 70 -7.44 0.90 0.76
CA MET A 70 -7.80 1.10 -0.64
C MET A 70 -8.07 2.58 -0.95
N LEU A 71 -8.84 3.27 -0.09
CA LEU A 71 -9.09 4.70 -0.24
C LEU A 71 -7.82 5.54 -0.10
N ALA A 72 -6.97 5.22 0.88
CA ALA A 72 -5.70 5.91 1.07
C ALA A 72 -4.73 5.69 -0.10
N ALA A 73 -4.66 4.48 -0.64
CA ALA A 73 -3.82 4.15 -1.79
C ALA A 73 -4.28 4.90 -3.04
N ASN A 74 -5.60 4.99 -3.27
CA ASN A 74 -6.18 5.79 -4.34
C ASN A 74 -5.88 7.29 -4.16
N TYR A 75 -6.09 7.82 -2.95
CA TYR A 75 -5.84 9.23 -2.63
C TYR A 75 -4.37 9.62 -2.79
N LEU A 76 -3.43 8.78 -2.35
CA LEU A 76 -2.00 9.04 -2.42
C LEU A 76 -1.37 8.65 -3.77
N CYS A 77 -2.17 8.03 -4.65
CA CYS A 77 -1.77 7.47 -5.94
C CYS A 77 -0.62 6.45 -5.83
N ILE A 78 -0.73 5.50 -4.89
CA ILE A 78 0.24 4.42 -4.68
C ILE A 78 -0.26 3.17 -5.40
N LYS A 79 0.18 2.98 -6.65
CA LYS A 79 -0.31 1.92 -7.54
C LYS A 79 -0.16 0.52 -6.95
N ASN A 80 1.01 0.17 -6.42
CA ASN A 80 1.28 -1.18 -5.90
C ASN A 80 0.34 -1.54 -4.75
N LEU A 81 0.13 -0.59 -3.82
CA LEU A 81 -0.79 -0.81 -2.70
C LEU A 81 -2.24 -0.91 -3.17
N LEU A 82 -2.66 -0.09 -4.14
CA LEU A 82 -4.00 -0.17 -4.71
C LEU A 82 -4.22 -1.54 -5.37
N ASP A 83 -3.29 -1.98 -6.22
CA ASP A 83 -3.36 -3.29 -6.89
C ASP A 83 -3.43 -4.43 -5.87
N LEU A 84 -2.63 -4.38 -4.81
CA LEU A 84 -2.64 -5.39 -3.75
C LEU A 84 -3.99 -5.43 -2.98
N THR A 85 -4.57 -4.26 -2.67
CA THR A 85 -5.89 -4.21 -2.03
C THR A 85 -7.00 -4.73 -2.95
N CYS A 86 -6.98 -4.39 -4.24
CA CYS A 86 -7.91 -4.90 -5.23
C CYS A 86 -7.81 -6.42 -5.41
N GLN A 87 -6.58 -6.94 -5.48
CA GLN A 87 -6.33 -8.38 -5.59
C GLN A 87 -6.86 -9.13 -4.36
N THR A 88 -6.62 -8.59 -3.16
CA THR A 88 -7.14 -9.16 -1.91
C THR A 88 -8.67 -9.25 -1.93
N VAL A 89 -9.36 -8.19 -2.34
CA VAL A 89 -10.83 -8.19 -2.48
C VAL A 89 -11.28 -9.23 -3.51
N ALA A 90 -10.60 -9.32 -4.66
CA ALA A 90 -10.92 -10.30 -5.69
C ALA A 90 -10.77 -11.74 -5.19
N ASP A 91 -9.74 -12.03 -4.39
CA ASP A 91 -9.51 -13.36 -3.83
C ASP A 91 -10.52 -13.71 -2.73
N MET A 92 -10.97 -12.73 -1.94
CA MET A 92 -12.10 -12.91 -1.01
C MET A 92 -13.40 -13.26 -1.74
N ILE A 93 -13.63 -12.70 -2.93
CA ILE A 93 -14.81 -13.02 -3.75
C ILE A 93 -14.68 -14.42 -4.36
N LYS A 94 -13.50 -14.80 -4.86
CA LYS A 94 -13.26 -16.14 -5.42
C LYS A 94 -13.36 -17.25 -4.37
N GLY A 95 -12.93 -17.00 -3.14
CA GLY A 95 -12.98 -17.98 -2.03
C GLY A 95 -14.38 -18.24 -1.47
N ASN A 96 -15.32 -17.31 -1.69
CA ASN A 96 -16.72 -17.49 -1.39
C ASN A 96 -17.45 -17.99 -2.66
N SER A 97 -17.30 -19.27 -2.98
CA SER A 97 -18.24 -19.93 -3.89
C SER A 97 -19.67 -19.84 -3.33
N PRO A 98 -20.72 -19.75 -4.16
CA PRO A 98 -22.11 -19.68 -3.72
C PRO A 98 -22.53 -20.88 -2.86
#